data_AF-A0A1B9NSC4-F1
#
_entry.id   AF-A0A1B9NSC4-F1
#
_cell.length_a   1.000
_cell.length_b   1.000
_cell.length_c   1.000
_cell.angle_alpha   90.00
_cell.angle_beta   90.00
_cell.angle_gamma   90.00
#
_symmetry.space_group_name_H-M   'P 1'
#
loop_
_entity.id
_entity.type
_entity.pdbx_description
1 polymer ?
#
loop_
_entity_poly.entity_id
_entity_poly.type
_entity_poly.pdbx_seq_one_letter_code
_entity_poly.pdbx_strand_id
1 'polypeptide(L)'
;MNKLLFDFYQTDKPLSGKLVYRESEYSLDFIECSNDNLVRLSGHGGCTSLTVHTLQIEVGINTGKLLYPWGLFPLIHAIDKPLIIPNSYYGELSINLKKK
;
A
#
# COMPACT_ATOMS: atom_id res chain seq x y z
N MET A 1 -2.29 -24.29 3.68
CA MET A 1 -2.46 -22.82 3.82
C MET A 1 -1.11 -22.22 4.16
N ASN A 2 -0.56 -21.42 3.25
CA ASN A 2 0.63 -20.62 3.53
C ASN A 2 0.21 -19.47 4.45
N LYS A 3 1.04 -19.15 5.45
CA LYS A 3 0.82 -17.96 6.30
C LYS A 3 1.65 -16.82 5.71
N LEU A 4 1.00 -15.68 5.46
CA LEU A 4 1.69 -14.42 5.20
C LEU A 4 2.18 -13.87 6.53
N LEU A 5 3.47 -13.62 6.64
CA LEU A 5 4.08 -12.91 7.75
C LEU A 5 4.32 -11.47 7.32
N PHE A 6 4.06 -10.55 8.23
CA PHE A 6 4.31 -9.13 8.03
C PHE A 6 5.37 -8.69 9.01
N ASP A 7 6.46 -8.16 8.48
CA ASP A 7 7.54 -7.58 9.27
C ASP A 7 7.45 -6.06 9.19
N PHE A 8 7.48 -5.41 10.35
CA PHE A 8 7.42 -3.96 10.47
C PHE A 8 8.80 -3.40 10.79
N TYR A 9 9.18 -2.37 10.05
CA TYR A 9 10.41 -1.62 10.25
C TYR A 9 10.07 -0.15 10.45
N GLN A 10 10.41 0.39 11.62
CA GLN A 10 10.21 1.81 11.87
C GLN A 10 11.15 2.65 11.00
N THR A 11 10.63 3.73 10.44
CA THR A 11 11.39 4.70 9.65
C THR A 11 11.07 6.11 10.10
N ASP A 12 11.86 7.08 9.66
CA ASP A 12 11.67 8.49 10.04
C ASP A 12 10.80 9.25 9.03
N LYS A 13 10.46 8.65 7.88
CA LYS A 13 9.76 9.31 6.77
C LYS A 13 8.77 8.36 6.09
N PRO A 14 7.57 8.85 5.72
CA PRO A 14 6.64 8.09 4.91
C PRO A 14 7.12 7.99 3.45
N LEU A 15 6.48 7.12 2.68
CA LEU A 15 6.62 7.14 1.22
C LEU A 15 6.14 8.48 0.67
N SER A 16 6.99 9.17 -0.09
CA SER A 16 6.61 10.43 -0.74
C SER A 16 5.58 10.18 -1.84
N GLY A 17 4.45 10.87 -1.74
CA GLY A 17 3.40 10.89 -2.76
C GLY A 17 2.06 11.34 -2.16
N LYS A 18 1.02 11.32 -2.99
CA LYS A 18 -0.35 11.66 -2.61
C LYS A 18 -1.27 10.52 -2.97
N LEU A 19 -2.06 10.09 -1.98
CA LEU A 19 -3.20 9.23 -2.23
C LEU A 19 -4.38 10.09 -2.69
N VAL A 20 -4.96 9.75 -3.83
CA VAL A 20 -6.07 10.47 -4.45
C VAL A 20 -7.21 9.49 -4.69
N TYR A 21 -8.44 9.96 -4.45
CA TYR A 21 -9.63 9.23 -4.85
C TYR A 21 -10.12 9.75 -6.20
N ARG A 22 -10.27 8.87 -7.19
CA ARG A 22 -10.79 9.18 -8.52
C ARG A 22 -12.27 8.83 -8.57
N GLU A 23 -13.13 9.83 -8.36
CA GLU A 23 -14.59 9.65 -8.33
C GLU A 23 -15.14 9.01 -9.62
N SER A 24 -14.59 9.36 -10.80
CA SER A 24 -15.02 8.81 -12.09
C SER A 24 -14.77 7.31 -12.25
N GLU A 25 -13.86 6.75 -11.46
CA GLU A 25 -13.44 5.34 -11.52
C GLU A 25 -13.78 4.58 -10.25
N TYR A 26 -14.32 5.26 -9.24
CA TYR A 26 -14.48 4.73 -7.88
C TYR A 26 -13.21 4.06 -7.36
N SER A 27 -12.05 4.67 -7.61
CA SER A 27 -10.74 4.08 -7.36
C SER A 27 -9.85 4.96 -6.48
N LEU A 28 -8.94 4.31 -5.74
CA LEU A 28 -7.78 4.96 -5.14
C LEU A 28 -6.62 4.92 -6.13
N ASP A 29 -5.86 6.01 -6.16
CA ASP A 29 -4.66 6.13 -6.95
C ASP A 29 -3.56 6.82 -6.13
N PHE A 30 -2.30 6.52 -6.45
CA PHE A 30 -1.15 7.08 -5.77
C PHE A 30 -0.29 7.85 -6.77
N ILE A 31 -0.24 9.17 -6.64
CA ILE A 31 0.45 10.07 -7.55
C ILE A 31 1.65 10.74 -6.87
N GLU A 32 2.53 11.33 -7.68
CA GLU A 32 3.66 12.16 -7.23
C GLU A 32 4.74 11.44 -6.40
N CYS A 33 4.99 10.15 -6.67
CA CYS A 33 6.26 9.55 -6.27
C CYS A 33 7.29 9.79 -7.40
N SER A 34 8.51 10.21 -7.08
CA SER A 34 9.55 10.22 -8.12
C SER A 34 9.75 8.78 -8.62
N ASN A 35 9.76 8.58 -9.95
CA ASN A 35 9.90 7.25 -10.55
C ASN A 35 11.12 6.49 -10.00
N ASP A 36 12.22 7.21 -9.71
CA ASP A 36 13.42 6.63 -9.11
C ASP A 36 13.18 5.99 -7.73
N ASN A 37 12.30 6.59 -6.92
CA ASN A 37 11.95 6.02 -5.61
C ASN A 37 11.09 4.76 -5.76
N LEU A 38 10.13 4.75 -6.70
CA LEU A 38 9.30 3.57 -6.94
C LEU A 38 10.11 2.41 -7.49
N VAL A 39 10.96 2.64 -8.48
CA VAL A 39 11.85 1.60 -9.05
C VAL A 39 12.77 1.04 -7.96
N ARG A 40 13.32 1.90 -7.09
CA ARG A 40 14.14 1.44 -5.96
C ARG A 40 13.36 0.57 -4.97
N LEU A 41 12.09 0.90 -4.72
CA LEU A 41 11.26 0.22 -3.74
C LEU A 41 10.64 -1.08 -4.27
N SER A 42 10.25 -1.13 -5.54
CA SER A 42 9.73 -2.33 -6.20
C SER A 42 10.84 -3.35 -6.51
N GLY A 43 12.05 -2.85 -6.81
CA GLY A 43 13.16 -3.66 -7.28
C GLY A 43 13.04 -4.01 -8.77
N HIS A 44 13.99 -4.79 -9.29
CA HIS A 44 14.09 -5.08 -10.72
C HIS A 44 13.03 -6.04 -11.27
N GLY A 45 12.30 -6.74 -10.41
CA GLY A 45 11.26 -7.71 -10.74
C GLY A 45 9.87 -7.10 -10.90
N GLY A 46 9.73 -5.78 -10.69
CA GLY A 46 8.45 -5.09 -10.79
C GLY A 46 7.56 -5.28 -9.56
N CYS A 47 6.27 -5.06 -9.76
CA CYS A 47 5.28 -5.08 -8.68
C CYS A 47 4.22 -6.18 -8.89
N THR A 48 3.60 -6.58 -7.78
CA THR A 48 2.40 -7.41 -7.71
C THR A 48 1.43 -6.80 -6.70
N SER A 49 0.21 -7.32 -6.58
CA SER A 49 -0.77 -6.77 -5.64
C SER A 49 -1.12 -7.74 -4.51
N LEU A 50 -1.25 -7.19 -3.30
CA LEU A 50 -1.91 -7.83 -2.18
C LEU A 50 -3.34 -7.27 -2.07
N THR A 51 -4.34 -8.15 -2.09
CA THR A 51 -5.74 -7.76 -1.86
C THR A 51 -6.17 -8.14 -0.44
N VAL A 52 -6.61 -7.15 0.33
CA VAL A 52 -7.21 -7.31 1.66
C VAL A 52 -8.64 -6.79 1.59
N HIS A 53 -9.61 -7.71 1.46
CA HIS A 53 -11.00 -7.39 1.14
C HIS A 53 -11.10 -6.53 -0.13
N THR A 54 -11.45 -5.25 -0.01
CA THR A 54 -11.57 -4.29 -1.11
C THR A 54 -10.32 -3.44 -1.31
N LEU A 55 -9.36 -3.47 -0.38
CA LEU A 55 -8.13 -2.70 -0.49
C LEU A 55 -7.09 -3.49 -1.28
N GLN A 56 -6.66 -2.95 -2.43
CA GLN A 56 -5.49 -3.48 -3.14
C GLN A 56 -4.26 -2.64 -2.76
N ILE A 57 -3.14 -3.30 -2.52
CA ILE A 57 -1.87 -2.69 -2.15
C ILE A 57 -0.81 -3.17 -3.12
N GLU A 58 -0.07 -2.25 -3.70
CA GLU A 58 1.09 -2.55 -4.54
C GLU A 58 2.24 -3.11 -3.68
N VAL A 59 2.88 -4.18 -4.14
CA VAL A 59 3.95 -4.89 -3.45
C VAL A 59 5.12 -5.09 -4.38
N GLY A 60 6.32 -4.70 -3.96
CA GLY A 60 7.54 -5.01 -4.72
C GLY A 60 7.84 -6.51 -4.71
N ILE A 61 7.96 -7.14 -5.89
CA ILE A 61 8.12 -8.60 -5.99
C ILE A 61 9.41 -9.08 -5.31
N ASN A 62 10.51 -8.36 -5.50
CA ASN A 62 11.80 -8.77 -4.91
C ASN A 62 11.94 -8.34 -3.46
N THR A 63 11.39 -7.18 -3.11
CA THR A 63 11.60 -6.58 -1.79
C THR A 63 10.55 -7.06 -0.78
N GLY A 64 9.40 -7.55 -1.26
CA GLY A 64 8.24 -7.88 -0.43
C GLY A 64 7.59 -6.65 0.22
N LYS A 65 8.08 -5.44 -0.06
CA LYS A 65 7.62 -4.20 0.58
C LYS A 65 6.22 -3.84 0.09
N LEU A 66 5.32 -3.52 1.02
CA LEU A 66 4.06 -2.84 0.72
C LEU A 66 4.38 -1.38 0.37
N LEU A 67 3.88 -0.92 -0.78
CA LEU A 67 4.21 0.39 -1.32
C LEU A 67 3.08 1.39 -1.09
N TYR A 68 1.97 1.25 -1.82
CA TYR A 68 0.84 2.16 -1.75
C TYR A 68 -0.46 1.43 -2.10
N PRO A 69 -1.61 1.87 -1.54
CA PRO A 69 -2.90 1.37 -1.97
C PRO A 69 -3.29 1.94 -3.32
N TRP A 70 -4.00 1.15 -4.12
CA TRP A 70 -4.56 1.56 -5.41
C TRP A 70 -5.78 0.72 -5.76
N GLY A 71 -6.44 1.05 -6.87
CA GLY A 71 -7.49 0.22 -7.46
C GLY A 71 -8.88 0.50 -6.89
N LEU A 72 -9.81 -0.41 -7.14
CA LEU A 72 -11.24 -0.20 -6.91
C LEU A 72 -11.53 -0.02 -5.41
N PHE A 73 -12.09 1.13 -5.03
CA PHE A 73 -12.51 1.44 -3.67
C PHE A 73 -13.89 2.10 -3.69
N PRO A 74 -14.97 1.31 -3.84
CA PRO A 74 -16.29 1.87 -4.02
C PRO A 74 -16.78 2.48 -2.70
N LEU A 75 -17.01 3.79 -2.68
CA LEU A 75 -17.61 4.51 -1.53
C LEU A 75 -19.13 4.29 -1.42
N ILE A 76 -19.62 3.15 -1.87
CA ILE A 76 -21.04 2.79 -1.83
C ILE A 76 -21.34 2.37 -0.38
N HIS A 77 -22.28 3.06 0.27
CA HIS A 77 -22.58 2.94 1.70
C HIS A 77 -21.52 3.51 2.66
N ALA A 78 -20.65 4.41 2.19
CA ALA A 78 -19.83 5.20 3.10
C ALA A 78 -20.74 6.00 4.05
N ILE A 79 -20.37 6.04 5.33
CA ILE A 79 -21.07 6.81 6.36
C ILE A 79 -20.22 8.04 6.64
N ASP A 80 -20.83 9.22 6.57
CA ASP A 80 -20.18 10.45 7.04
C ASP A 80 -20.09 10.40 8.57
N LYS A 81 -18.86 10.49 9.07
CA LYS A 81 -18.55 10.48 10.50
C LYS A 81 -17.27 11.29 10.73
N PRO A 82 -17.17 12.02 11.85
CA PRO A 82 -15.91 12.63 12.25
C PRO A 82 -14.77 11.62 12.24
N LEU A 83 -13.73 11.92 11.46
CA LEU A 83 -12.53 11.09 11.37
C LEU A 83 -11.66 11.34 12.61
N ILE A 84 -11.45 10.30 13.42
CA ILE A 84 -10.44 10.34 14.47
C ILE A 84 -9.15 9.83 13.85
N ILE A 85 -8.17 10.73 13.67
CA ILE A 85 -6.86 10.36 13.14
C ILE A 85 -6.16 9.50 14.20
N PRO A 86 -5.79 8.24 13.89
CA PRO A 86 -5.05 7.42 14.84
C PRO A 86 -3.64 7.98 15.03
N ASN A 87 -3.08 7.79 16.22
CA ASN A 87 -1.64 7.98 16.42
C ASN A 87 -0.90 6.92 15.59
N SER A 88 -0.14 7.35 14.60
CA SER A 88 0.67 6.49 13.75
C SER A 88 2.14 6.82 13.87
N TYR A 89 2.98 5.81 13.66
CA TYR A 89 4.42 5.96 13.50
C TYR A 89 4.76 5.71 12.03
N TYR A 90 5.77 6.41 11.52
CA TYR A 90 6.29 6.11 10.19
C TYR A 90 7.01 4.76 10.20
N GLY A 91 6.88 4.03 9.09
CA GLY A 91 7.53 2.75 8.93
C GLY A 91 7.19 2.08 7.60
N GLU A 92 7.78 0.93 7.40
CA GLU A 92 7.62 0.06 6.24
C GLU A 92 7.11 -1.30 6.69
N LEU A 93 6.25 -1.90 5.87
CA LEU A 93 5.82 -3.28 6.03
C LEU A 93 6.38 -4.12 4.89
N SER A 94 6.88 -5.30 5.21
CA SER A 94 7.31 -6.30 4.23
C SER A 94 6.57 -7.62 4.44
N ILE A 95 6.24 -8.30 3.35
CA ILE A 95 5.58 -9.60 3.37
C ILE A 95 6.62 -10.68 3.16
N ASN A 96 6.60 -11.68 4.05
CA ASN A 96 7.38 -12.89 3.92
C ASN A 96 6.46 -14.11 3.84
N LEU A 97 6.73 -14.99 2.87
CA LEU A 97 6.05 -16.27 2.73
C LEU A 97 6.74 -17.30 3.62
N LYS A 98 6.08 -17.71 4.70
CA LYS A 98 6.55 -18.88 5.45
C LYS A 98 6.17 -20.14 4.68
N LYS A 99 7.14 -20.74 3.99
CA LYS A 99 6.97 -22.10 3.45
C LYS A 99 6.86 -23.07 4.63
N LYS A 100 5.84 -23.94 4.60
CA LYS A 100 5.74 -25.08 5.51
C LYS A 100 6.80 -26.12 5.17
#